data_AF-A0A0U3U8J9-F1
#
_entry.id   AF-A0A0U3U8J9-F1
#
_cell.length_a   1.000
_cell.length_b   1.000
_cell.length_c   1.000
_cell.angle_alpha   90.00
_cell.angle_beta   90.00
_cell.angle_gamma   90.00
#
_symmetry.space_group_name_H-M   'P 1'
#
loop_
_entity.id
_entity.type
_entity.pdbx_description
1 polymer ?
#
loop_
_entity_poly.entity_id
_entity_poly.type
_entity_poly.pdbx_seq_one_letter_code
_entity_poly.pdbx_strand_id
1 'polypeptide(L)'
;MSYFSEIFSSSNQAVDSVQLDLGGSVLSATGLSRSILATLIRQDGLFGHESDLSPVEQAIVQSRLGPISGLRAKPVLAPTDARLLALESFTDTLVRAGGRTESADEQQLVAAGYSEAAVSEVVRVVRMARDVFGLAPAHNDTAYRRTA
;
A
#
# COMPACT_ATOMS: atom_id res chain seq x y z
N MET A 1 25.34 21.47 -62.39
CA MET A 1 25.08 22.22 -61.14
C MET A 1 23.68 21.86 -60.67
N SER A 2 23.58 20.82 -59.85
CA SER A 2 22.33 20.23 -59.40
C SER A 2 22.08 20.66 -57.95
N TYR A 3 21.03 21.45 -57.73
CA TYR A 3 20.44 21.68 -56.42
C TYR A 3 19.23 20.76 -56.32
N PHE A 4 19.26 19.80 -55.39
CA PHE A 4 18.12 19.24 -54.65
C PHE A 4 18.59 17.93 -54.01
N SER A 5 18.96 17.99 -52.73
CA SER A 5 19.17 16.81 -51.90
C SER A 5 18.72 17.14 -50.47
N GLU A 6 17.53 16.64 -50.16
CA GLU A 6 17.16 16.01 -48.90
C GLU A 6 17.32 16.82 -47.61
N ILE A 7 16.22 17.49 -47.24
CA ILE A 7 15.90 17.82 -45.86
C ILE A 7 15.27 16.57 -45.23
N PHE A 8 16.11 15.68 -44.70
CA PHE A 8 15.70 14.74 -43.65
C PHE A 8 16.62 14.96 -42.45
N SER A 9 16.43 16.11 -41.79
CA SER A 9 16.89 16.27 -40.43
C SER A 9 15.95 15.44 -39.57
N SER A 10 16.38 14.21 -39.25
CA SER A 10 15.74 13.35 -38.27
C SER A 10 15.71 14.08 -36.93
N SER A 11 14.59 14.75 -36.67
CA SER A 11 14.15 15.10 -35.33
C SER A 11 13.88 13.78 -34.59
N ASN A 12 14.95 13.17 -34.07
CA ASN A 12 14.85 12.30 -32.90
C ASN A 12 14.42 13.20 -31.74
N GLN A 13 13.14 13.56 -31.74
CA GLN A 13 12.46 13.92 -30.50
C GLN A 13 12.61 12.68 -29.63
N ALA A 14 13.57 12.76 -28.71
CA ALA A 14 13.55 11.95 -27.51
C ALA A 14 12.12 12.06 -26.99
N VAL A 15 11.35 10.99 -27.18
CA VAL A 15 10.11 10.79 -26.46
C VAL A 15 10.58 10.77 -25.02
N ASP A 16 10.39 11.90 -24.36
CA ASP A 16 10.64 12.09 -22.95
C ASP A 16 9.85 10.97 -22.29
N SER A 17 10.58 9.93 -21.88
CA SER A 17 9.99 8.79 -21.22
C SER A 17 9.58 9.36 -19.89
N VAL A 18 8.30 9.69 -19.77
CA VAL A 18 7.69 10.01 -18.48
C VAL A 18 7.92 8.77 -17.63
N GLN A 19 8.99 8.83 -16.86
CA GLN A 19 9.33 7.88 -15.83
C GLN A 19 8.25 8.09 -14.78
N LEU A 20 7.10 7.45 -15.00
CA LEU A 20 6.06 7.29 -14.01
C LEU A 20 6.74 6.49 -12.90
N ASP A 21 7.21 7.22 -11.90
CA ASP A 21 7.62 6.68 -10.64
C ASP A 21 6.41 5.89 -10.11
N LEU A 22 6.42 4.58 -10.32
CA LEU A 22 5.38 3.64 -9.90
C LEU A 22 5.25 3.58 -8.36
N GLY A 23 5.98 4.44 -7.64
CA GLY A 23 5.86 4.73 -6.21
C GLY A 23 5.11 6.03 -5.86
N GLY A 24 4.42 6.67 -6.81
CA GLY A 24 3.68 7.91 -6.57
C GLY A 24 2.70 7.80 -5.40
N SER A 25 2.85 8.67 -4.39
CA SER A 25 1.93 8.74 -3.25
C SER A 25 0.52 9.11 -3.72
N VAL A 26 -0.51 8.60 -3.04
CA VAL A 26 -1.93 8.96 -3.32
C VAL A 26 -2.14 10.48 -3.30
N LEU A 27 -1.34 11.19 -2.49
CA LEU A 27 -1.33 12.65 -2.43
C LEU A 27 -0.91 13.29 -3.75
N SER A 28 0.16 12.79 -4.38
CA SER A 28 0.63 13.28 -5.68
C SER A 28 -0.30 12.86 -6.83
N ALA A 29 -0.90 11.67 -6.74
CA ALA A 29 -1.78 11.16 -7.80
C ALA A 29 -3.12 11.89 -7.87
N THR A 30 -3.67 12.30 -6.71
CA THR A 30 -4.98 12.95 -6.65
C THR A 30 -4.91 14.47 -6.66
N GLY A 31 -3.76 15.06 -6.30
CA GLY A 31 -3.64 16.50 -6.06
C GLY A 31 -4.42 17.00 -4.84
N LEU A 32 -5.05 16.10 -4.08
CA LEU A 32 -5.83 16.43 -2.90
C LEU A 32 -4.91 16.59 -1.67
N SER A 33 -5.32 17.47 -0.76
CA SER A 33 -4.63 17.59 0.52
C SER A 33 -4.85 16.33 1.37
N ARG A 34 -3.88 16.06 2.24
CA ARG A 34 -3.95 14.97 3.22
C ARG A 34 -5.23 15.02 4.06
N SER A 35 -5.68 16.20 4.45
CA SER A 35 -6.88 16.37 5.29
C SER A 35 -8.18 16.01 4.55
N ILE A 36 -8.26 16.30 3.25
CA ILE A 36 -9.40 15.93 2.41
C ILE A 36 -9.44 14.41 2.24
N LEU A 37 -8.33 13.78 1.88
CA LEU A 37 -8.24 12.32 1.77
C LEU A 37 -8.57 11.62 3.09
N ALA A 38 -8.06 12.14 4.21
CA ALA A 38 -8.37 11.61 5.54
C ALA A 38 -9.87 11.71 5.85
N THR A 39 -10.57 12.71 5.32
CA THR A 39 -12.02 12.87 5.51
C THR A 39 -12.78 11.85 4.68
N LEU A 40 -12.43 11.70 3.40
CA LEU A 40 -13.04 10.71 2.51
C LEU A 40 -12.85 9.29 3.03
N ILE A 41 -11.63 8.91 3.44
CA ILE A 41 -11.34 7.58 3.98
C ILE A 41 -12.11 7.31 5.27
N ARG A 42 -12.39 8.33 6.10
CA ARG A 42 -13.23 8.14 7.30
C ARG A 42 -14.69 7.91 6.96
N GLN A 43 -15.18 8.46 5.85
CA GLN A 43 -16.55 8.30 5.38
C GLN A 43 -16.75 6.97 4.67
N ASP A 44 -15.85 6.65 3.73
CA ASP A 44 -16.00 5.52 2.82
C ASP A 44 -15.29 4.25 3.31
N GLY A 45 -14.36 4.40 4.25
CA GLY A 45 -13.49 3.31 4.72
C GLY A 45 -12.18 3.21 3.95
N LEU A 46 -11.34 2.24 4.33
CA LEU A 46 -10.05 1.98 3.68
C LEU A 46 -10.16 1.09 2.44
N PHE A 47 -11.23 0.32 2.35
CA PHE A 47 -11.43 -0.70 1.33
C PHE A 47 -12.55 -0.27 0.39
N GLY A 48 -12.43 -0.62 -0.89
CA GLY A 48 -13.48 -0.37 -1.87
C GLY A 48 -14.69 -1.29 -1.67
N HIS A 49 -15.80 -0.96 -2.32
CA HIS A 49 -16.99 -1.82 -2.35
C HIS A 49 -16.71 -3.19 -3.00
N GLU A 50 -15.85 -3.18 -4.03
CA GLU A 50 -15.40 -4.35 -4.80
C GLU A 50 -14.07 -4.91 -4.27
N SER A 51 -13.86 -4.90 -2.95
CA SER A 51 -12.63 -5.44 -2.34
C SER A 51 -12.57 -6.96 -2.51
N ASP A 52 -11.37 -7.48 -2.84
CA ASP A 52 -11.09 -8.92 -2.89
C ASP A 52 -10.97 -9.54 -1.49
N LEU A 53 -10.90 -8.70 -0.45
CA LEU A 53 -10.85 -9.13 0.94
C LEU A 53 -12.27 -9.19 1.52
N SER A 54 -12.56 -10.30 2.19
CA SER A 54 -13.78 -10.43 2.98
C SER A 54 -13.80 -9.43 4.15
N PRO A 55 -14.98 -9.13 4.72
CA PRO A 55 -15.08 -8.20 5.86
C PRO A 55 -14.23 -8.57 7.08
N VAL A 56 -13.94 -9.86 7.29
CA VAL A 56 -13.08 -10.34 8.39
C VAL A 56 -11.62 -10.04 8.08
N GLU A 57 -11.18 -10.27 6.84
CA GLU A 57 -9.82 -9.99 6.38
C GLU A 57 -9.53 -8.49 6.38
N GLN A 58 -10.48 -7.67 5.93
CA GLN A 58 -10.41 -6.22 6.01
C GLN A 58 -10.24 -5.74 7.46
N ALA A 59 -10.98 -6.35 8.41
CA ALA A 59 -10.88 -6.01 9.82
C ALA A 59 -9.49 -6.39 10.38
N ILE A 60 -8.94 -7.56 10.01
CA ILE A 60 -7.58 -7.97 10.38
C ILE A 60 -6.57 -6.92 9.90
N VAL A 61 -6.58 -6.59 8.62
CA VAL A 61 -5.66 -5.60 8.03
C VAL A 61 -5.78 -4.26 8.75
N GLN A 62 -7.01 -3.76 8.93
CA GLN A 62 -7.26 -2.49 9.60
C GLN A 62 -6.77 -2.49 11.06
N SER A 63 -6.91 -3.62 11.78
CA SER A 63 -6.44 -3.73 13.16
C SER A 63 -4.92 -3.60 13.28
N ARG A 64 -4.17 -4.00 12.24
CA ARG A 64 -2.70 -3.94 12.21
C ARG A 64 -2.15 -2.56 11.88
N LEU A 65 -2.96 -1.66 11.32
CA LEU A 65 -2.55 -0.27 11.04
C LEU A 65 -2.40 0.60 12.29
N GLY A 66 -2.83 0.10 13.46
CA GLY A 66 -2.89 0.88 14.70
C GLY A 66 -4.11 1.82 14.75
N PRO A 67 -4.29 2.55 15.86
CA PRO A 67 -5.43 3.43 16.04
C PRO A 67 -5.35 4.64 15.09
N ILE A 68 -6.29 4.73 14.15
CA ILE A 68 -6.45 5.90 13.26
C ILE A 68 -7.64 6.73 13.74
N SER A 69 -7.39 7.98 14.15
CA SER A 69 -8.43 8.89 14.64
C SER A 69 -9.56 9.09 13.62
N GLY A 70 -10.78 8.78 14.04
CA GLY A 70 -11.99 8.90 13.23
C GLY A 70 -12.26 7.70 12.30
N LEU A 71 -11.40 6.69 12.30
CA LEU A 71 -11.63 5.43 11.61
C LEU A 71 -12.08 4.38 12.64
N ARG A 72 -13.30 3.86 12.51
CA ARG A 72 -13.78 2.81 13.43
C ARG A 72 -13.08 1.50 13.11
N ALA A 73 -12.14 1.08 13.95
CA ALA A 73 -11.58 -0.28 13.88
C ALA A 73 -12.65 -1.27 14.32
N LYS A 74 -12.91 -2.29 13.49
CA LYS A 74 -13.76 -3.42 13.90
C LYS A 74 -12.96 -4.30 14.88
N PRO A 75 -13.57 -4.75 15.99
CA PRO A 75 -12.91 -5.69 16.88
C PRO A 75 -12.65 -7.00 16.11
N VAL A 76 -11.40 -7.45 16.16
CA VAL A 76 -10.95 -8.69 15.54
C VAL A 76 -10.64 -9.68 16.66
N LEU A 77 -11.31 -10.84 16.63
CA LEU A 77 -10.90 -11.98 17.44
C LEU A 77 -9.61 -12.55 16.86
N ALA A 78 -8.68 -12.98 17.71
CA ALA A 78 -7.41 -13.54 17.26
C ALA A 78 -7.66 -14.66 16.23
N PRO A 79 -7.11 -14.55 15.00
CA PRO A 79 -7.38 -15.53 13.96
C PRO A 79 -6.78 -16.88 14.34
N THR A 80 -7.58 -17.94 14.21
CA THR A 80 -7.13 -19.33 14.40
C THR A 80 -6.84 -20.03 13.07
N ASP A 81 -7.27 -19.45 11.96
CA ASP A 81 -7.06 -19.95 10.60
C ASP A 81 -5.66 -19.57 10.11
N ALA A 82 -4.92 -20.55 9.56
CA ALA A 82 -3.58 -20.35 9.01
C ALA A 82 -3.55 -19.29 7.89
N ARG A 83 -4.59 -19.22 7.06
CA ARG A 83 -4.71 -18.22 5.99
C ARG A 83 -4.84 -16.81 6.57
N LEU A 84 -5.66 -16.64 7.60
CA LEU A 84 -5.84 -15.35 8.28
C LEU A 84 -4.59 -14.93 9.07
N LEU A 85 -3.86 -15.89 9.66
CA LEU A 85 -2.57 -15.66 10.30
C LEU A 85 -1.50 -15.20 9.29
N ALA A 86 -1.49 -15.77 8.08
CA ALA A 86 -0.60 -15.31 7.01
C ALA A 86 -0.90 -13.87 6.59
N LEU A 87 -2.18 -13.50 6.47
CA LEU A 87 -2.60 -12.12 6.19
C LEU A 87 -2.20 -11.15 7.30
N GLU A 88 -2.37 -11.55 8.57
CA GLU A 88 -1.95 -10.77 9.72
C GLU A 88 -0.43 -10.53 9.70
N SER A 89 0.36 -11.59 9.55
CA SER A 89 1.82 -11.53 9.49
C SER A 89 2.32 -10.68 8.33
N PHE A 90 1.74 -10.85 7.14
CA PHE A 90 2.06 -10.05 5.96
C PHE A 90 1.79 -8.56 6.20
N THR A 91 0.63 -8.23 6.78
CA THR A 91 0.27 -6.85 7.08
C THR A 91 1.21 -6.23 8.13
N ASP A 92 1.59 -6.98 9.15
CA ASP A 92 2.56 -6.53 10.17
C ASP A 92 3.94 -6.27 9.58
N THR A 93 4.39 -7.12 8.64
CA THR A 93 5.65 -6.90 7.90
C THR A 93 5.58 -5.63 7.08
N LEU A 94 4.49 -5.43 6.32
CA LEU A 94 4.26 -4.21 5.55
C LEU A 94 4.27 -2.95 6.41
N VAL A 95 3.54 -2.94 7.52
CA VAL A 95 3.48 -1.78 8.42
C VAL A 95 4.87 -1.45 8.98
N ARG A 96 5.63 -2.47 9.41
CA ARG A 96 7.02 -2.30 9.91
C ARG A 96 7.98 -1.82 8.82
N ALA A 97 7.83 -2.29 7.59
CA ALA A 97 8.63 -1.87 6.44
C ALA A 97 8.22 -0.48 5.89
N GLY A 98 7.17 0.13 6.47
CA GLY A 98 6.63 1.41 6.03
C GLY A 98 5.92 1.31 4.69
N GLY A 99 5.19 0.23 4.44
CA GLY A 99 4.45 -0.03 3.20
C GLY A 99 5.31 -0.53 2.04
N ARG A 100 6.59 -0.83 2.27
CA ARG A 100 7.44 -1.51 1.29
C ARG A 100 7.30 -3.03 1.47
N THR A 101 7.28 -3.74 0.35
CA THR A 101 7.08 -5.18 0.29
C THR A 101 8.17 -5.78 -0.57
N GLU A 102 8.58 -7.00 -0.25
CA GLU A 102 9.46 -7.79 -1.09
C GLU A 102 8.64 -8.84 -1.84
N SER A 103 9.06 -9.23 -3.04
CA SER A 103 8.33 -10.22 -3.84
C SER A 103 8.19 -11.57 -3.13
N ALA A 104 9.10 -11.89 -2.20
CA ALA A 104 9.00 -13.09 -1.37
C ALA A 104 7.81 -13.03 -0.40
N ASP A 105 7.54 -11.87 0.19
CA ASP A 105 6.41 -11.69 1.13
C ASP A 105 5.07 -11.82 0.39
N GLU A 106 4.98 -11.24 -0.81
CA GLU A 106 3.80 -11.34 -1.67
C GLU A 106 3.54 -12.80 -2.09
N GLN A 107 4.58 -13.53 -2.49
CA GLN A 107 4.46 -14.94 -2.87
C GLN A 107 4.01 -15.83 -1.70
N GLN A 108 4.43 -15.53 -0.47
CA GLN A 108 3.96 -16.26 0.71
C GLN A 108 2.45 -16.08 0.93
N LEU A 109 1.93 -14.86 0.73
CA LEU A 109 0.51 -14.60 0.86
C LEU A 109 -0.31 -15.25 -0.27
N VAL A 110 0.21 -15.24 -1.51
CA VAL A 110 -0.40 -16.00 -2.62
C VAL A 110 -0.41 -17.50 -2.32
N ALA A 111 0.68 -18.06 -1.80
CA ALA A 111 0.75 -19.47 -1.40
C ALA A 111 -0.23 -19.83 -0.28
N ALA A 112 -0.63 -18.86 0.55
CA ALA A 112 -1.67 -19.01 1.56
C ALA A 112 -3.11 -18.98 0.97
N GLY A 113 -3.25 -18.82 -0.35
CA GLY A 113 -4.52 -18.88 -1.06
C GLY A 113 -5.17 -17.52 -1.34
N TYR A 114 -4.42 -16.42 -1.24
CA TYR A 114 -4.90 -15.10 -1.65
C TYR A 114 -4.64 -14.86 -3.15
N SER A 115 -5.54 -14.11 -3.79
CA SER A 115 -5.33 -13.63 -5.15
C SER A 115 -4.26 -12.53 -5.19
N GLU A 116 -3.58 -12.36 -6.32
CA GLU A 116 -2.63 -11.26 -6.51
C GLU A 116 -3.31 -9.87 -6.35
N ALA A 117 -4.59 -9.78 -6.70
CA ALA A 117 -5.40 -8.57 -6.51
C ALA A 117 -5.63 -8.26 -5.02
N ALA A 118 -5.95 -9.27 -4.21
CA ALA A 118 -6.05 -9.13 -2.75
C ALA A 118 -4.70 -8.69 -2.14
N VAL A 119 -3.60 -9.29 -2.55
CA VAL A 119 -2.25 -8.92 -2.09
C VAL A 119 -1.95 -7.46 -2.42
N SER A 120 -2.20 -7.06 -3.67
CA SER A 120 -2.00 -5.68 -4.15
C SER A 120 -2.88 -4.68 -3.39
N GLU A 121 -4.12 -5.08 -3.06
CA GLU A 121 -5.03 -4.26 -2.27
C GLU A 121 -4.48 -4.02 -0.85
N VAL A 122 -3.97 -5.05 -0.16
CA VAL A 122 -3.36 -4.90 1.17
C VAL A 122 -2.17 -3.94 1.12
N VAL A 123 -1.25 -4.11 0.16
CA VAL A 123 -0.09 -3.22 -0.01
C VAL A 123 -0.54 -1.78 -0.22
N ARG A 124 -1.51 -1.56 -1.10
CA ARG A 124 -2.09 -0.24 -1.39
C ARG A 124 -2.73 0.39 -0.14
N VAL A 125 -3.51 -0.37 0.62
CA VAL A 125 -4.19 0.12 1.83
C VAL A 125 -3.18 0.53 2.90
N VAL A 126 -2.15 -0.29 3.15
CA VAL A 126 -1.11 0.05 4.13
C VAL A 126 -0.36 1.33 3.72
N ARG A 127 0.03 1.43 2.44
CA ARG A 127 0.69 2.65 1.91
C ARG A 127 -0.20 3.88 2.01
N MET A 128 -1.47 3.76 1.61
CA MET A 128 -2.43 4.86 1.70
C MET A 128 -2.64 5.32 3.14
N ALA A 129 -2.81 4.38 4.07
CA ALA A 129 -2.98 4.69 5.48
C ALA A 129 -1.74 5.40 6.05
N ARG A 130 -0.54 4.95 5.69
CA ARG A 130 0.73 5.62 6.02
C ARG A 130 0.77 7.05 5.48
N ASP A 131 0.51 7.22 4.20
CA ASP A 131 0.66 8.51 3.52
C ASP A 131 -0.38 9.54 3.99
N VAL A 132 -1.60 9.09 4.28
CA VAL A 132 -2.72 9.96 4.67
C VAL A 132 -2.74 10.23 6.17
N PHE A 133 -2.45 9.22 7.02
CA PHE A 133 -2.56 9.38 8.47
C PHE A 133 -1.20 9.53 9.17
N GLY A 134 -0.09 9.47 8.43
CA GLY A 134 1.24 9.63 8.99
C GLY A 134 1.65 8.49 9.90
N LEU A 135 1.17 7.26 9.64
CA LEU A 135 1.55 6.07 10.40
C LEU A 135 3.05 5.85 10.22
N ALA A 136 3.84 6.13 11.27
CA ALA A 136 5.25 5.80 11.27
C ALA A 136 5.42 4.27 11.35
N PRO A 137 6.44 3.69 10.70
CA PRO A 137 6.80 2.31 10.96
C PRO A 137 7.06 2.18 12.47
N ALA A 138 6.36 1.24 13.12
CA ALA A 138 6.54 0.97 14.53
C ALA A 138 8.04 0.71 14.76
N HIS A 139 8.73 1.67 15.38
CA HIS A 139 10.11 1.45 15.79
C HIS A 139 10.08 0.28 16.76
N ASN A 140 10.85 -0.76 16.44
CA ASN A 140 11.09 -1.85 17.36
C ASN A 140 11.60 -1.25 18.68
N ASP A 141 10.74 -1.21 19.70
CA ASP A 141 11.14 -1.10 21.09
C ASP A 141 11.82 -2.43 21.49
N THR A 142 12.98 -2.71 20.89
CA THR A 142 13.93 -3.72 21.37
C THR A 142 14.70 -3.22 22.59
N ALA A 143 14.27 -2.13 23.23
CA ALA A 143 14.87 -1.57 24.44
C ALA A 143 14.44 -2.27 25.75
N TYR A 144 13.46 -3.19 25.74
CA TYR A 144 13.03 -3.93 26.94
C TYR A 144 13.45 -5.42 26.93
N ARG A 145 14.72 -5.70 26.61
CA ARG A 145 15.41 -6.96 26.97
C ARG A 145 16.86 -6.68 27.39
N ARG A 146 17.03 -5.83 28.41
CA ARG A 146 18.26 -5.82 29.21
C ARG A 146 17.96 -5.27 30.60
N THR A 147 17.76 -6.18 31.53
CA THR A 147 18.06 -6.14 32.98
C THR A 147 17.51 -7.48 33.48
N ALA A 148 18.38 -8.49 33.49
CA ALA A 148 19.21 -8.90 34.64
C ALA A 148 18.37 -9.64 35.68
#